data_AF-A0A7X7YGX5-F1
#
_entry.id   AF-A0A7X7YGX5-F1
#
_cell.length_a   1.000
_cell.length_b   1.000
_cell.length_c   1.000
_cell.angle_alpha   90.00
_cell.angle_beta   90.00
_cell.angle_gamma   90.00
#
_symmetry.space_group_name_H-M   'P 1'
#
loop_
_entity.id
_entity.type
_entity.pdbx_description
1 polymer ?
#
loop_
_entity_poly.entity_id
_entity_poly.type
_entity_poly.pdbx_seq_one_letter_code
_entity_poly.pdbx_strand_id
1 'polypeptide(L)'
;SKSSGSFKIDHPLDPTGKYLYHSFVESPDMMNVYNGNVVTDEEGRAVVELPAYFEVLNRDFRYQLTVIGRFAQAIVEQKIERNRFVIRTNLAGVEVSWQVTGIRKDPWAEHNRIQVEVDKPAEEHGLYLHPEVYDQPTELAIDRPMWR
;
A
#
# COMPACT_ATOMS: atom_id res chain seq x y z
N SER A 1 11.98 -1.38 -14.18
CA SER A 1 11.13 -0.79 -13.12
C SER A 1 10.50 0.49 -13.67
N LYS A 2 9.42 1.00 -13.07
CA LYS A 2 8.92 2.34 -13.42
C LYS A 2 9.71 3.34 -12.58
N SER A 3 10.34 4.34 -13.18
CA SER A 3 11.02 5.42 -12.45
C SER A 3 10.01 6.40 -11.82
N SER A 4 8.81 6.49 -12.39
CA SER A 4 7.67 7.18 -11.80
C SER A 4 6.35 6.58 -12.31
N GLY A 5 5.29 6.72 -11.51
CA GLY A 5 3.94 6.38 -11.91
C GLY A 5 2.94 7.28 -11.20
N SER A 6 2.04 7.88 -11.96
CA SER A 6 0.94 8.67 -11.44
C SER A 6 -0.30 8.47 -12.30
N PHE A 7 -1.47 8.73 -11.74
CA PHE A 7 -2.67 8.98 -12.56
C PHE A 7 -2.89 10.48 -12.69
N LYS A 8 -3.52 10.87 -13.80
CA LYS A 8 -3.98 12.22 -14.09
C LYS A 8 -5.47 12.16 -14.41
N ILE A 9 -6.26 12.95 -13.70
CA ILE A 9 -7.68 13.17 -14.00
C ILE A 9 -8.00 14.67 -13.94
N ASP A 10 -9.14 15.06 -14.51
CA ASP A 10 -9.70 16.39 -14.27
C ASP A 10 -10.02 16.55 -12.77
N HIS A 11 -9.74 17.72 -12.22
CA HIS A 11 -9.89 17.94 -10.78
C HIS A 11 -11.39 17.83 -10.39
N PRO A 12 -11.78 16.98 -9.43
CA PRO A 12 -13.21 16.73 -9.13
C PRO A 12 -14.01 17.96 -8.71
N LEU A 13 -13.35 19.00 -8.17
CA LEU A 13 -13.97 20.27 -7.77
C LEU A 13 -13.77 21.41 -8.78
N ASP A 14 -12.91 21.23 -9.79
CA ASP A 14 -12.62 22.25 -10.81
C ASP A 14 -12.10 21.59 -12.10
N PRO A 15 -12.95 20.81 -12.78
CA PRO A 15 -12.50 19.95 -13.89
C PRO A 15 -12.06 20.73 -15.12
N THR A 16 -12.52 21.97 -15.30
CA THR A 16 -12.17 22.80 -16.47
C THR A 16 -10.90 23.62 -16.26
N GLY A 17 -10.53 23.92 -15.01
CA GLY A 17 -9.38 24.77 -14.68
C GLY A 17 -8.17 24.02 -14.14
N LYS A 18 -8.32 22.77 -13.66
CA LYS A 18 -7.27 22.04 -12.94
C LYS A 18 -7.22 20.55 -13.27
N TYR A 19 -6.02 20.00 -13.18
CA TYR A 19 -5.79 18.55 -13.11
C TYR A 19 -5.49 18.12 -11.66
N LEU A 20 -5.90 16.90 -11.32
CA LEU A 20 -5.48 16.21 -10.11
C LEU A 20 -4.51 15.09 -10.50
N TYR A 21 -3.33 15.09 -9.86
CA TYR A 21 -2.33 14.04 -9.98
C TYR A 21 -2.18 13.33 -8.64
N HIS A 22 -2.00 12.02 -8.67
CA HIS A 22 -1.64 11.21 -7.49
C HIS A 22 -0.57 10.19 -7.85
N SER A 23 0.37 9.99 -6.93
CA SER A 23 1.39 8.95 -7.03
C SER A 23 0.85 7.61 -6.54
N PHE A 24 1.49 6.53 -6.95
CA PHE A 24 1.26 5.21 -6.37
C PHE A 24 1.81 5.12 -4.94
N VAL A 25 1.27 4.19 -4.17
CA VAL A 25 1.85 3.73 -2.91
C VAL A 25 2.83 2.60 -3.24
N GLU A 26 4.06 2.71 -2.75
CA GLU A 26 5.10 1.71 -2.97
C GLU A 26 5.45 0.97 -1.67
N SER A 27 5.76 -0.32 -1.80
CA SER A 27 6.18 -1.18 -0.70
C SER A 27 7.29 -2.10 -1.20
N PRO A 28 8.35 -2.34 -0.39
CA PRO A 28 9.40 -3.29 -0.74
C PRO A 28 8.86 -4.74 -0.86
N ASP A 29 7.70 -5.03 -0.29
CA ASP A 29 7.23 -6.41 -0.07
C ASP A 29 6.18 -6.89 -1.09
N MET A 30 5.80 -6.07 -2.09
CA MET A 30 4.61 -6.31 -2.94
C MET A 30 3.32 -6.42 -2.12
N MET A 31 3.10 -5.43 -1.25
CA MET A 31 1.97 -5.36 -0.31
C MET A 31 0.67 -4.91 -0.97
N ASN A 32 -0.44 -5.58 -0.64
CA ASN A 32 -1.79 -5.12 -0.91
C ASN A 32 -2.40 -4.47 0.33
N VAL A 33 -3.25 -3.46 0.12
CA VAL A 33 -3.97 -2.73 1.17
C VAL A 33 -5.47 -2.86 0.94
N TYR A 34 -6.20 -3.24 1.99
CA TYR A 34 -7.66 -3.34 2.02
C TYR A 34 -8.15 -2.56 3.23
N ASN A 35 -9.27 -1.85 3.10
CA ASN A 35 -9.82 -1.04 4.19
C ASN A 35 -11.34 -0.93 4.07
N GLY A 36 -11.94 -0.44 5.15
CA GLY A 36 -13.35 -0.13 5.22
C GLY A 36 -13.74 0.35 6.61
N ASN A 37 -15.03 0.54 6.82
CA ASN A 37 -15.61 0.84 8.13
C ASN A 37 -16.64 -0.25 8.47
N VAL A 38 -16.82 -0.52 9.76
CA VAL A 38 -17.85 -1.44 10.26
C VAL A 38 -18.39 -0.97 11.59
N VAL A 39 -19.64 -1.30 11.91
CA VAL A 39 -20.27 -1.01 13.20
C VAL A 39 -20.46 -2.32 13.95
N THR A 40 -20.09 -2.34 15.22
CA THR A 40 -20.25 -3.53 16.07
C THR A 40 -21.69 -3.72 16.52
N ASP A 41 -22.12 -4.97 16.67
CA ASP A 41 -23.43 -5.38 17.16
C ASP A 41 -23.67 -5.06 18.66
N GLU A 42 -24.77 -5.57 19.21
CA GLU A 42 -25.18 -5.38 20.61
C GLU A 42 -24.19 -6.00 21.60
N GLU A 43 -23.48 -7.06 21.20
CA GLU A 43 -22.39 -7.63 21.96
C GLU A 43 -21.08 -6.87 21.77
N GLY A 44 -20.97 -5.91 20.86
CA GLY A 44 -19.72 -5.23 20.54
C GLY A 44 -18.81 -6.03 19.59
N ARG A 45 -19.36 -6.91 18.76
CA ARG A 45 -18.63 -7.64 17.71
C ARG A 45 -18.96 -7.13 16.31
N ALA A 46 -17.99 -7.21 15.42
CA ALA A 46 -18.20 -6.99 14.00
C ALA A 46 -17.40 -8.02 13.20
N VAL A 47 -18.08 -8.72 12.30
CA VAL A 47 -17.43 -9.61 11.32
C VAL A 47 -17.13 -8.78 10.08
N VAL A 48 -15.86 -8.76 9.67
CA VAL A 48 -15.43 -8.15 8.41
C VAL A 48 -15.17 -9.25 7.40
N GLU A 49 -15.98 -9.27 6.34
CA GLU A 49 -15.82 -10.16 5.19
C GLU A 49 -14.87 -9.53 4.17
N LEU A 50 -13.82 -10.28 3.81
CA LEU A 50 -12.85 -9.91 2.79
C LEU A 50 -13.21 -10.55 1.45
N PRO A 51 -12.73 -10.00 0.32
CA PRO A 51 -12.95 -10.63 -0.99
C PRO A 51 -12.52 -12.10 -0.99
N ALA A 52 -13.25 -12.98 -1.67
CA ALA A 52 -13.01 -14.43 -1.66
C ALA A 52 -11.58 -14.85 -2.07
N TYR A 53 -10.88 -13.99 -2.80
CA TYR A 53 -9.50 -14.21 -3.23
C TYR A 53 -8.45 -13.69 -2.23
N PHE A 54 -8.84 -12.98 -1.17
CA PHE A 54 -7.90 -12.26 -0.30
C PHE A 54 -6.88 -13.21 0.35
N GLU A 55 -7.33 -14.27 1.01
CA GLU A 55 -6.42 -15.19 1.73
C GLU A 55 -5.59 -16.05 0.80
N VAL A 56 -6.07 -16.38 -0.39
CA VAL A 56 -5.27 -17.13 -1.37
C VAL A 56 -4.23 -16.23 -2.03
N LEU A 57 -4.53 -14.94 -2.18
CA LEU A 57 -3.62 -13.96 -2.76
C LEU A 57 -2.58 -13.44 -1.77
N ASN A 58 -2.86 -13.44 -0.47
CA ASN A 58 -2.04 -12.72 0.52
C ASN A 58 -1.56 -13.60 1.70
N ARG A 59 -0.45 -13.23 2.32
CA ARG A 59 0.03 -13.71 3.64
C ARG A 59 0.48 -12.55 4.52
N ASP A 60 0.97 -12.86 5.72
CA ASP A 60 1.64 -11.92 6.63
C ASP A 60 0.78 -10.70 6.98
N PHE A 61 -0.45 -10.98 7.42
CA PHE A 61 -1.47 -9.96 7.64
C PHE A 61 -1.11 -9.00 8.79
N ARG A 62 -1.36 -7.71 8.57
CA ARG A 62 -1.28 -6.66 9.60
C ARG A 62 -2.61 -5.92 9.69
N TYR A 63 -2.92 -5.40 10.87
CA TYR A 63 -4.20 -4.77 11.18
C TYR A 63 -3.98 -3.38 11.77
N GLN A 64 -4.78 -2.41 11.35
CA GLN A 64 -4.93 -1.13 12.04
C GLN A 64 -6.42 -0.87 12.25
N LEU A 65 -6.79 -0.45 13.47
CA LEU A 65 -8.17 -0.18 13.88
C LEU A 65 -8.24 1.22 14.51
N THR A 66 -9.22 2.01 14.08
CA THR A 66 -9.50 3.34 14.63
C THR A 66 -10.98 3.43 14.97
N VAL A 67 -11.29 3.64 16.25
CA VAL A 67 -12.67 3.88 16.71
C VAL A 67 -13.13 5.29 16.33
N ILE A 68 -14.39 5.43 15.90
CA ILE A 68 -14.97 6.68 15.40
C ILE A 68 -16.13 7.13 16.31
N GLY A 69 -16.25 8.45 16.52
CA GLY A 69 -17.40 9.09 17.16
C GLY A 69 -17.45 8.99 18.70
N ARG A 70 -16.85 7.96 19.30
CA ARG A 70 -16.71 7.82 20.75
C ARG A 70 -15.45 7.06 21.13
N PHE A 71 -14.94 7.34 22.34
CA PHE A 71 -13.84 6.54 22.88
C PHE A 71 -14.32 5.14 23.23
N ALA A 72 -13.60 4.14 22.72
CA ALA A 72 -13.81 2.72 22.98
C ALA A 72 -12.48 1.99 22.81
N GLN A 73 -12.33 0.86 23.50
CA GLN A 73 -11.25 -0.08 23.23
C GLN A 73 -11.69 -1.00 22.09
N ALA A 74 -10.80 -1.25 21.14
CA ALA A 74 -11.04 -2.16 20.02
C ALA A 74 -9.87 -3.13 19.87
N ILE A 75 -10.17 -4.39 19.58
CA ILE A 75 -9.18 -5.43 19.29
C ILE A 75 -9.61 -6.23 18.06
N VAL A 76 -8.63 -6.91 17.46
CA VAL A 76 -8.90 -8.04 16.56
C VAL A 76 -9.16 -9.27 17.45
N GLU A 77 -10.44 -9.63 17.63
CA GLU A 77 -10.85 -10.78 18.45
C GLU A 77 -10.48 -12.10 17.76
N GLN A 78 -10.66 -12.17 16.44
CA GLN A 78 -10.26 -13.31 15.62
C GLN A 78 -9.45 -12.81 14.44
N LYS A 79 -8.26 -13.39 14.23
CA LYS A 79 -7.43 -13.12 13.06
C LYS A 79 -8.12 -13.60 11.79
N ILE A 80 -7.58 -13.18 10.65
CA ILE A 80 -8.09 -13.57 9.34
C ILE A 80 -8.01 -15.09 9.18
N GLU A 81 -9.18 -15.70 8.96
CA GLU A 81 -9.35 -17.09 8.57
C GLU A 81 -10.65 -17.23 7.77
N ARG A 82 -10.61 -17.97 6.65
CA ARG A 82 -11.78 -18.19 5.76
C ARG A 82 -12.38 -16.86 5.24
N ASN A 83 -11.50 -16.00 4.76
CA ASN A 83 -11.68 -14.64 4.23
C ASN A 83 -12.44 -13.69 5.16
N ARG A 84 -12.31 -13.84 6.48
CA ARG A 84 -12.93 -12.90 7.42
C ARG A 84 -12.12 -12.76 8.70
N PHE A 85 -12.34 -11.67 9.41
CA PHE A 85 -11.82 -11.47 10.76
C PHE A 85 -12.87 -10.80 11.64
N VAL A 86 -12.67 -10.86 12.95
CA VAL A 86 -13.63 -10.31 13.91
C VAL A 86 -12.99 -9.19 14.70
N ILE A 87 -13.65 -8.04 14.72
CA ILE A 87 -13.33 -6.91 15.58
C ILE A 87 -14.23 -7.00 16.82
N ARG A 88 -13.66 -6.77 18.00
CA ARG A 88 -14.41 -6.63 19.26
C ARG A 88 -14.13 -5.28 19.88
N THR A 89 -15.18 -4.60 20.28
CA THR A 89 -15.15 -3.39 21.09
C THR A 89 -15.68 -3.66 22.49
N ASN A 90 -15.30 -2.81 23.45
CA ASN A 90 -15.82 -2.90 24.81
C ASN A 90 -17.25 -2.32 24.96
N LEU A 91 -17.81 -1.73 23.91
CA LEU A 91 -19.14 -1.12 23.86
C LEU A 91 -19.85 -1.53 22.57
N ALA A 92 -21.17 -1.66 22.62
CA ALA A 92 -22.02 -1.91 21.46
C ALA A 92 -22.11 -0.69 20.53
N GLY A 93 -22.44 -0.94 19.26
CA GLY A 93 -22.72 0.12 18.28
C GLY A 93 -21.55 1.07 18.02
N VAL A 94 -20.30 0.60 18.19
CA VAL A 94 -19.10 1.40 17.92
C VAL A 94 -18.73 1.26 16.46
N GLU A 95 -18.56 2.38 15.76
CA GLU A 95 -17.97 2.40 14.42
C GLU A 95 -16.45 2.27 14.52
N VAL A 96 -15.89 1.36 13.73
CA VAL A 96 -14.45 1.12 13.61
C VAL A 96 -14.05 1.22 12.15
N SER A 97 -13.15 2.15 11.84
CA SER A 97 -12.42 2.16 10.57
C SER A 97 -11.26 1.18 10.68
N TRP A 98 -11.13 0.31 9.69
CA TRP A 98 -10.15 -0.76 9.68
C TRP A 98 -9.31 -0.73 8.41
N GLN A 99 -8.05 -1.12 8.54
CA GLN A 99 -7.16 -1.41 7.43
C GLN A 99 -6.48 -2.75 7.70
N VAL A 100 -6.41 -3.58 6.66
CA VAL A 100 -5.64 -4.80 6.62
C VAL A 100 -4.65 -4.72 5.47
N THR A 101 -3.41 -5.12 5.74
CA THR A 101 -2.43 -5.33 4.68
C THR A 101 -2.04 -6.81 4.58
N GLY A 102 -1.54 -7.21 3.42
CA GLY A 102 -1.00 -8.53 3.19
C GLY A 102 0.06 -8.54 2.10
N ILE A 103 1.04 -9.42 2.22
CA ILE A 103 2.08 -9.64 1.22
C ILE A 103 1.53 -10.62 0.18
N ARG A 104 1.55 -10.22 -1.10
CA ARG A 104 1.11 -11.09 -2.21
C ARG A 104 1.84 -12.42 -2.19
N LYS A 105 1.17 -13.54 -2.47
CA LYS A 105 1.76 -14.90 -2.50
C LYS A 105 1.31 -15.76 -3.68
N ASP A 106 0.70 -15.14 -4.68
CA ASP A 106 0.34 -15.85 -5.91
C ASP A 106 1.61 -16.36 -6.64
N PRO A 107 1.50 -17.39 -7.50
CA PRO A 107 2.67 -17.99 -8.15
C PRO A 107 3.55 -17.00 -8.89
N TRP A 108 2.96 -15.97 -9.52
CA TRP A 108 3.73 -14.97 -10.23
C TRP A 108 4.55 -14.11 -9.27
N ALA A 109 3.93 -13.64 -8.18
CA ALA A 109 4.62 -12.85 -7.16
C ALA A 109 5.77 -13.63 -6.49
N GLU A 110 5.61 -14.93 -6.22
CA GLU A 110 6.71 -15.74 -5.66
C GLU A 110 7.88 -15.92 -6.62
N HIS A 111 7.61 -16.19 -7.91
CA HIS A 111 8.68 -16.38 -8.89
C HIS A 111 9.36 -15.06 -9.29
N ASN A 112 8.68 -13.93 -9.13
CA ASN A 112 9.14 -12.61 -9.57
C ASN A 112 9.18 -11.62 -8.42
N ARG A 113 9.70 -12.05 -7.26
CA ARG A 113 9.90 -11.16 -6.12
C ARG A 113 10.81 -9.99 -6.51
N ILE A 114 10.42 -8.80 -6.08
CA ILE A 114 11.23 -7.60 -6.24
C ILE A 114 12.50 -7.79 -5.40
N GLN A 115 13.66 -7.71 -6.04
CA GLN A 115 14.92 -7.53 -5.33
C GLN A 115 14.98 -6.07 -4.90
N VAL A 116 14.76 -5.83 -3.61
CA VAL A 116 14.61 -4.49 -3.03
C VAL A 116 15.90 -3.69 -3.10
N GLU A 117 17.03 -4.39 -3.04
CA GLU A 117 18.37 -3.86 -3.10
C GLU A 117 19.18 -4.77 -4.01
N VAL A 118 19.86 -4.16 -4.98
CA VAL A 118 20.78 -4.83 -5.90
C VAL A 118 22.00 -3.95 -6.03
N ASP A 119 23.17 -4.58 -6.13
CA ASP A 119 24.36 -3.85 -6.54
C ASP A 119 24.15 -3.31 -7.95
N LYS A 120 24.64 -2.10 -8.18
CA LYS A 120 24.70 -1.56 -9.54
C LYS A 120 25.65 -2.43 -10.38
N PRO A 121 25.49 -2.47 -11.71
CA PRO A 121 26.54 -2.99 -12.59
C PRO A 121 27.88 -2.28 -12.30
N ALA A 122 28.99 -3.00 -12.44
CA ALA A 122 30.32 -2.47 -12.08
C ALA A 122 30.65 -1.17 -12.85
N GLU A 123 30.18 -1.05 -14.09
CA GLU A 123 30.30 0.13 -14.96
C GLU A 123 29.45 1.33 -14.49
N GLU A 124 28.41 1.11 -13.70
CA GLU A 124 27.52 2.15 -13.14
C GLU A 124 27.91 2.56 -11.71
N HIS A 125 28.91 1.92 -11.12
CA HIS A 125 29.41 2.27 -9.79
C HIS A 125 29.92 3.71 -9.75
N GLY A 126 29.41 4.50 -8.81
CA GLY A 126 29.73 5.93 -8.70
C GLY A 126 28.97 6.85 -9.67
N LEU A 127 28.11 6.30 -10.53
CA LEU A 127 27.23 7.06 -11.43
C LEU A 127 25.79 7.13 -10.89
N TYR A 128 25.02 8.08 -11.40
CA TYR A 128 23.64 8.39 -10.98
C TYR A 128 22.68 8.32 -12.16
N LEU A 129 21.42 7.99 -11.90
CA LEU A 129 20.37 8.11 -12.91
C LEU A 129 20.04 9.58 -13.19
N HIS A 130 20.07 10.42 -12.15
CA HIS A 130 19.77 11.86 -12.19
C HIS A 130 20.77 12.62 -11.29
N PRO A 131 22.01 12.90 -11.72
CA PRO A 131 23.02 13.56 -10.88
C PRO A 131 22.57 14.90 -10.28
N GLU A 132 21.77 15.65 -11.02
CA GLU A 132 21.32 17.00 -10.68
C GLU A 132 20.49 17.05 -9.39
N VAL A 133 19.75 15.98 -9.05
CA VAL A 133 18.97 15.93 -7.81
C VAL A 133 19.83 15.61 -6.57
N TYR A 134 21.10 15.29 -6.79
CA TYR A 134 22.10 15.00 -5.76
C TYR A 134 23.22 16.06 -5.73
N ASP A 135 23.01 17.23 -6.36
CA ASP A 135 24.01 18.29 -6.53
C ASP A 135 25.33 17.79 -7.17
N GLN A 136 25.24 16.78 -8.03
CA GLN A 136 26.36 16.20 -8.74
C GLN A 136 26.45 16.69 -10.19
N PRO A 137 27.67 16.73 -10.78
CA PRO A 137 27.85 17.13 -12.16
C PRO A 137 27.19 16.13 -13.13
N THR A 138 26.67 16.64 -14.27
CA THR A 138 25.97 15.85 -15.30
C THR A 138 26.84 14.76 -15.93
N GLU A 139 28.16 14.89 -15.81
CA GLU A 139 29.17 13.92 -16.22
C GLU A 139 29.04 12.58 -15.48
N LEU A 140 28.39 12.55 -14.32
CA LEU A 140 28.15 11.34 -13.53
C LEU A 140 26.82 10.66 -13.89
N ALA A 141 26.14 11.03 -14.98
CA ALA A 141 24.90 10.40 -15.43
C ALA A 141 25.15 9.03 -16.10
N ILE A 142 24.33 8.03 -15.78
CA ILE A 142 24.37 6.67 -16.38
C ILE A 142 24.01 6.72 -17.87
N ASP A 143 22.90 7.35 -18.22
CA ASP A 143 22.45 7.49 -19.62
C ASP A 143 22.74 8.89 -20.12
N ARG A 144 23.98 9.15 -20.56
CA ARG A 144 24.31 10.40 -21.21
C ARG A 144 23.68 10.39 -22.61
N PRO A 145 22.74 11.29 -22.97
CA PRO A 145 22.33 11.41 -24.36
C PRO A 145 23.55 11.90 -25.15
N MET A 146 24.11 11.05 -26.01
CA MET A 146 25.16 11.44 -26.96
C MET A 146 24.58 12.35 -28.04
N TRP A 147 24.31 13.61 -27.71
CA TRP A 147 24.18 14.63 -28.73
C TRP A 147 25.54 15.32 -28.88
N ARG A 148 26.10 15.19 -30.09
CA ARG A 148 27.22 15.98 -30.60
C ARG A 148 26.69 17.27 -31.22
#